data_AF-A9D5A9-F1
#
_entry.id   AF-A9D5A9-F1
#
_cell.length_a   1.000
_cell.length_b   1.000
_cell.length_c   1.000
_cell.angle_alpha   90.00
_cell.angle_beta   90.00
_cell.angle_gamma   90.00
#
_symmetry.space_group_name_H-M   'P 1'
#
loop_
_entity.id
_entity.type
_entity.pdbx_description
1 polymer ?
#
loop_
_entity_poly.entity_id
_entity_poly.type
_entity_poly.pdbx_seq_one_letter_code
_entity_poly.pdbx_strand_id
1 'polypeptide(L)' 'MQERRTDISVRDAMKIYFASEFDAQSYDRLASCEGLAATWVNSLHRRLDKQKIENWQMRLFGPV' A
#
# COMPACT_ATOMS: atom_id res chain seq x y z
N MET A 1 -21.95 -17.58 0.24
CA MET A 1 -22.41 -16.17 0.28
C MET A 1 -21.18 -15.30 0.14
N GLN A 2 -21.18 -14.29 -0.73
CA GLN A 2 -20.06 -13.35 -0.84
C GLN A 2 -20.28 -12.21 0.16
N GLU A 3 -19.23 -11.86 0.90
CA GLU A 3 -19.28 -10.90 2.02
C GLU A 3 -18.32 -9.74 1.76
N ARG A 4 -18.73 -8.52 2.09
CA ARG A 4 -17.85 -7.35 2.13
C ARG A 4 -17.23 -7.24 3.52
N ARG A 5 -15.90 -7.33 3.60
CA ARG A 5 -15.14 -7.28 4.87
C ARG A 5 -14.44 -5.94 5.14
N THR A 6 -14.47 -5.02 4.18
CA THR A 6 -13.78 -3.74 4.28
C THR A 6 -14.57 -2.62 3.58
N ASP A 7 -14.41 -1.40 4.11
CA ASP A 7 -14.92 -0.16 3.54
C ASP A 7 -13.96 0.47 2.53
N ILE A 8 -12.72 -0.02 2.44
CA ILE A 8 -11.71 0.46 1.49
C ILE A 8 -12.04 -0.09 0.10
N SER A 9 -12.31 0.80 -0.85
CA SER A 9 -12.41 0.41 -2.25
C SER A 9 -11.02 0.18 -2.86
N VAL A 10 -10.95 -0.56 -3.97
CA VAL A 10 -9.70 -0.72 -4.74
C VAL A 10 -9.12 0.65 -5.13
N ARG A 11 -9.97 1.62 -5.49
CA ARG A 11 -9.54 2.99 -5.82
C ARG A 11 -8.85 3.66 -4.63
N ASP A 12 -9.39 3.52 -3.43
CA ASP A 12 -8.81 4.13 -2.22
C ASP A 12 -7.47 3.47 -1.88
N ALA A 13 -7.39 2.14 -2.00
CA ALA A 13 -6.12 1.42 -1.84
C ALA A 13 -5.05 1.88 -2.84
N MET A 14 -5.41 2.11 -4.11
CA MET A 14 -4.49 2.62 -5.12
C MET A 14 -4.03 4.04 -4.81
N LYS A 15 -4.96 4.92 -4.38
CA LYS A 15 -4.65 6.30 -4.00
C LYS A 15 -3.65 6.35 -2.85
N ILE A 16 -3.80 5.49 -1.85
CA ILE A 16 -2.87 5.38 -0.72
C ILE A 16 -1.52 4.82 -1.19
N TYR A 17 -1.52 3.69 -1.89
CA TYR A 17 -0.30 2.95 -2.15
C TYR A 17 0.65 3.63 -3.15
N PHE A 18 0.10 4.39 -4.10
CA PHE A 18 0.84 5.13 -5.11
C PHE A 18 0.91 6.64 -4.85
N ALA A 19 0.55 7.10 -3.64
CA ALA A 19 0.78 8.49 -3.24
C ALA A 19 2.26 8.85 -3.35
N SER A 20 2.56 10.07 -3.81
CA SER A 20 3.93 10.60 -3.87
C SER A 20 4.47 11.02 -2.51
N GLU A 21 3.59 11.19 -1.52
CA GLU A 21 3.90 11.67 -0.18
C GLU A 21 3.75 10.55 0.85
N PHE A 22 4.59 10.59 1.88
CA PHE A 22 4.55 9.62 2.96
C PHE A 22 3.39 9.95 3.92
N ASP A 23 2.48 9.00 4.13
CA ASP A 23 1.37 9.12 5.07
C ASP A 23 1.28 7.83 5.92
N ALA A 24 1.85 7.88 7.12
CA ALA A 24 1.87 6.74 8.03
C ALA A 24 0.45 6.25 8.40
N GLN A 25 -0.51 7.17 8.59
CA GLN A 25 -1.85 6.80 9.02
C GLN A 25 -2.58 6.04 7.92
N SER A 26 -2.46 6.52 6.68
CA SER A 26 -3.04 5.83 5.53
C SER A 26 -2.38 4.47 5.29
N TYR A 27 -1.06 4.34 5.51
CA TYR A 27 -0.35 3.06 5.38
C TYR A 27 -0.77 2.04 6.45
N ASP A 28 -0.88 2.46 7.71
CA ASP A 28 -1.34 1.61 8.80
C ASP A 28 -2.78 1.10 8.58
N ARG A 29 -3.67 2.01 8.15
CA ARG A 29 -5.04 1.66 7.78
C ARG A 29 -5.09 0.63 6.64
N LEU A 30 -4.30 0.84 5.58
CA LEU A 30 -4.29 -0.08 4.44
C LEU A 30 -3.67 -1.43 4.82
N ALA A 31 -2.58 -1.45 5.60
CA ALA A 31 -1.92 -2.67 6.05
C ALA A 31 -2.83 -3.54 6.94
N SER A 32 -3.75 -2.90 7.66
CA SER A 32 -4.76 -3.57 8.51
C SER A 32 -5.96 -4.11 7.72
N CYS A 33 -6.03 -3.91 6.39
CA CYS A 33 -7.15 -4.37 5.58
C CYS A 33 -7.11 -5.91 5.41
N GLU A 34 -8.15 -6.58 5.91
CA GLU A 34 -8.29 -8.03 5.76
C GLU A 34 -8.29 -8.44 4.28
N GLY A 35 -7.55 -9.50 3.95
CA GLY A 35 -7.43 -10.01 2.59
C GLY A 35 -6.47 -9.23 1.68
N LEU A 36 -5.79 -8.19 2.19
CA LEU A 36 -4.73 -7.54 1.44
C LEU A 36 -3.56 -8.50 1.22
N ALA A 37 -3.00 -8.51 0.01
CA ALA A 37 -1.88 -9.38 -0.34
C ALA A 37 -0.68 -9.16 0.59
N ALA A 38 -0.07 -10.24 1.08
CA ALA A 38 1.06 -10.17 2.01
C ALA A 38 2.23 -9.32 1.49
N THR A 39 2.44 -9.29 0.16
CA THR A 39 3.47 -8.43 -0.47
C THR A 39 3.19 -6.94 -0.29
N TRP A 40 1.92 -6.53 -0.30
CA TRP A 40 1.51 -5.14 -0.03
C TRP A 40 1.68 -4.79 1.45
N VAL A 41 1.23 -5.67 2.35
CA VAL A 41 1.41 -5.50 3.80
C VAL A 41 2.89 -5.34 4.15
N ASN A 42 3.75 -6.20 3.62
CA ASN A 42 5.20 -6.14 3.84
C ASN A 42 5.82 -4.84 3.31
N SER A 43 5.38 -4.34 2.14
CA SER A 43 5.84 -3.05 1.62
C SER A 43 5.41 -1.90 2.52
N LEU A 44 4.15 -1.89 2.97
CA LEU A 44 3.61 -0.85 3.85
C LEU A 44 4.32 -0.80 5.21
N HIS A 45 4.54 -1.95 5.86
CA HIS A 45 5.34 -2.03 7.08
C HIS A 45 6.77 -1.52 6.85
N ARG A 46 7.42 -1.90 5.74
CA ARG A 46 8.74 -1.38 5.40
C ARG A 46 8.75 0.14 5.22
N ARG A 47 7.69 0.73 4.65
CA ARG A 47 7.58 2.19 4.55
C ARG A 47 7.46 2.82 5.93
N LEU A 48 6.61 2.26 6.80
CA LEU A 48 6.41 2.72 8.18
C LEU A 48 7.74 2.68 8.97
N ASP A 49 8.46 1.56 8.90
CA ASP A 49 9.75 1.39 9.58
C ASP A 49 10.83 2.37 9.10
N LYS A 50 10.90 2.59 7.78
CA LYS A 50 11.93 3.45 7.17
C LYS A 50 11.52 4.92 7.06
N GLN A 51 10.28 5.23 7.37
CA GLN A 51 9.62 6.52 7.12
C GLN A 51 9.84 7.05 5.70
N LYS A 52 9.81 6.15 4.71
CA LYS A 52 10.14 6.47 3.32
C LYS A 52 9.44 5.55 2.33
N ILE A 53 9.01 6.11 1.19
CA ILE A 53 8.49 5.36 0.04
C ILE A 53 9.65 4.75 -0.77
N GLU A 54 9.52 3.49 -1.17
CA GLU A 54 10.49 2.80 -2.03
C GLU A 54 10.61 3.42 -3.43
N ASN A 55 11.73 3.18 -4.10
CA ASN A 55 11.92 3.63 -5.47
C ASN A 55 11.07 2.79 -6.44
N TRP A 56 10.21 3.46 -7.20
CA TRP A 56 9.33 2.84 -8.19
C TRP A 56 9.94 2.70 -9.58
N GLN A 57 11.11 3.29 -9.84
CA GLN A 57 11.69 3.41 -11.18
C GLN A 57 11.77 2.06 -11.89
N MET A 58 12.30 1.03 -11.22
CA MET A 58 12.40 -0.32 -11.79
C MET A 58 11.03 -0.92 -12.15
N ARG A 59 10.01 -0.66 -11.33
CA ARG A 59 8.66 -1.20 -11.56
C ARG A 59 7.91 -0.45 -12.66
N LEU A 60 8.14 0.85 -12.81
CA LEU A 60 7.44 1.69 -13.78
C LEU A 60 8.13 1.71 -15.14
N PHE A 61 9.46 1.67 -15.18
CA PHE A 61 10.24 1.89 -16.39
C PHE A 61 11.16 0.72 -16.77
N GLY A 62 11.35 -0.25 -15.88
CA GLY A 62 12.28 -1.36 -16.11
C GLY A 62 13.74 -0.99 -15.84
N PRO A 63 14.68 -1.90 -16.17
CA PRO A 63 16.11 -1.64 -16.06
C PRO A 63 16.54 -0.59 -17.10
N VAL A 64 17.54 0.22 -16.73
CA VAL A 64 18.21 1.17 -17.63
C VAL A 64 19.26 0.43 -18.45
#